data_AF-A0A0U3KLX7-F1
#
_entry.id   AF-A0A0U3KLX7-F1
#
_cell.length_a   1.000
_cell.length_b   1.000
_cell.length_c   1.000
_cell.angle_alpha   90.00
_cell.angle_beta   90.00
_cell.angle_gamma   90.00
#
_symmetry.space_group_name_H-M   'P 1'
#
loop_
_entity.id
_entity.type
_entity.pdbx_description
1 polymer ?
#
loop_
_entity_poly.entity_id
_entity_poly.type
_entity_poly.pdbx_seq_one_letter_code
_entity_poly.pdbx_strand_id
1 'polypeptide(L)'
;MKKLSVKGNKGRNKRSYVQIMDILLTQLEENLPSKVVASRYDITLQTVYKWKKIYAKHLENYKKLKEEAKIKNADKENKDLQEEKIHNAACGKRLKLLRTSLNLSQDRIAEILGITVAIYMRMEKGYTVLNSYIITKLYKFLGINPVYLITGEGDSFLIKDPDLFKKINTEQKKYSNRNNTKENEEDLF
;
A
#
# COMPACT_ATOMS: atom_id res chain seq x y z
N MET A 1 30.92 -15.23 32.65
CA MET A 1 31.86 -14.20 32.15
C MET A 1 31.70 -12.91 32.95
N LYS A 2 32.75 -12.47 33.66
CA LYS A 2 32.74 -11.27 34.52
C LYS A 2 32.68 -10.00 33.65
N LYS A 3 31.66 -9.16 33.85
CA LYS A 3 31.57 -7.81 33.28
C LYS A 3 32.60 -6.90 33.97
N LEU A 4 33.65 -6.54 33.26
CA LEU A 4 34.60 -5.51 33.71
C LEU A 4 33.95 -4.13 33.54
N SER A 5 33.50 -3.57 34.65
CA SER A 5 33.02 -2.19 34.75
C SER A 5 34.22 -1.24 34.87
N VAL A 6 34.45 -0.41 33.85
CA VAL A 6 35.51 0.60 33.88
C VAL A 6 34.93 1.89 34.48
N LYS A 7 35.46 2.27 35.65
CA LYS A 7 35.15 3.51 36.39
C LYS A 7 35.30 4.75 35.50
N GLY A 8 34.31 5.62 35.56
CA GLY A 8 34.09 6.72 34.62
C GLY A 8 34.87 8.01 34.89
N ASN A 9 35.10 8.75 33.80
CA ASN A 9 35.31 10.19 33.80
C ASN A 9 34.01 10.90 33.36
N LYS A 10 33.56 11.88 34.16
CA LYS A 10 32.35 12.68 33.95
C LYS A 10 32.46 13.57 32.70
N GLY A 11 31.55 13.41 31.73
CA GLY A 11 31.29 14.44 30.70
C GLY A 11 30.76 13.99 29.33
N ARG A 12 29.43 13.75 29.23
CA ARG A 12 28.54 14.13 28.10
C ARG A 12 28.41 13.37 26.76
N ASN A 13 29.03 12.22 26.46
CA ASN A 13 28.66 11.52 25.21
C ASN A 13 28.33 10.03 25.35
N LYS A 14 27.03 9.76 25.54
CA LYS A 14 26.41 8.41 25.55
C LYS A 14 26.00 7.94 24.14
N ARG A 15 26.52 8.55 23.07
CA ARG A 15 26.10 8.19 21.71
C ARG A 15 26.62 6.82 21.31
N SER A 16 25.74 6.03 20.72
CA SER A 16 26.08 4.74 20.14
C SER A 16 26.97 4.92 18.90
N TYR A 17 27.65 3.84 18.51
CA TYR A 17 28.43 3.79 17.28
C TYR A 17 27.64 4.24 16.05
N VAL A 18 26.39 3.77 15.92
CA VAL A 18 25.49 4.13 14.81
C VAL A 18 25.21 5.63 14.80
N GLN A 19 24.87 6.21 15.96
CA GLN A 19 24.62 7.65 16.08
C GLN A 19 25.86 8.49 15.73
N ILE A 20 27.04 8.07 16.17
CA ILE A 20 28.30 8.75 15.84
C ILE A 20 28.56 8.68 14.34
N MET A 21 28.40 7.51 13.74
CA MET A 21 28.62 7.31 12.31
C MET A 21 27.62 8.06 11.45
N ASP A 22 26.34 8.13 11.83
CA ASP A 22 25.34 8.95 11.15
C ASP A 22 25.74 10.42 11.14
N ILE A 23 26.17 10.96 12.29
CA ILE A 23 26.61 12.37 12.38
C ILE A 23 27.82 12.64 11.50
N LEU A 24 28.82 11.75 11.51
CA LEU A 24 30.02 11.89 10.69
C LEU A 24 29.72 11.75 9.20
N LEU A 25 28.78 10.86 8.84
CA LEU A 25 28.34 10.68 7.47
C LEU A 25 27.59 11.92 6.97
N THR A 26 26.63 12.46 7.74
CA THR A 26 25.95 13.72 7.44
C THR A 26 26.94 14.88 7.33
N GLN A 27 27.94 14.96 8.23
CA GLN A 27 28.99 15.97 8.14
C GLN A 27 29.73 15.91 6.80
N LEU A 28 30.03 14.69 6.31
CA LEU A 28 30.73 14.49 5.04
C LEU A 28 29.83 14.82 3.85
N GLU A 29 28.59 14.35 3.84
CA GLU A 29 27.62 14.54 2.76
C GLU A 29 27.21 16.00 2.59
N GLU A 30 26.95 16.71 3.68
CA GLU A 30 26.60 18.13 3.68
C GLU A 30 27.84 19.05 3.70
N ASN A 31 29.06 18.49 3.66
CA ASN A 31 30.33 19.21 3.74
C ASN A 31 30.40 20.22 4.91
N LEU A 32 29.94 19.82 6.09
CA LEU A 32 29.80 20.72 7.23
C LEU A 32 31.13 20.90 8.00
N PRO A 33 31.45 22.14 8.41
CA PRO A 33 32.54 22.39 9.36
C PRO A 33 32.28 21.70 10.71
N SER A 34 33.33 21.16 11.35
CA SER A 34 33.21 20.48 12.65
C SER A 34 32.59 21.36 13.74
N LYS A 35 32.76 22.69 13.66
CA LYS A 35 32.14 23.65 14.58
C LYS A 35 30.62 23.70 14.41
N VAL A 36 30.12 23.63 13.18
CA VAL A 36 28.68 23.59 12.88
C VAL A 36 28.07 22.29 13.38
N VAL A 37 28.75 21.16 13.16
CA VAL A 37 28.32 19.84 13.66
C VAL A 37 28.30 19.79 15.19
N ALA A 38 29.32 20.36 15.83
CA ALA A 38 29.40 20.48 17.29
C ALA A 38 28.19 21.21 17.87
N SER A 39 27.86 22.38 17.30
CA SER A 39 26.68 23.15 17.70
C SER A 39 25.37 22.43 17.38
N ARG A 40 25.21 21.89 16.17
CA ARG A 40 23.96 21.26 15.70
C ARG A 40 23.53 20.07 16.57
N TYR A 41 24.52 19.30 17.05
CA TYR A 41 24.26 18.09 17.80
C TYR A 41 24.66 18.21 19.27
N ASP A 42 24.83 19.41 19.84
CA ASP A 42 25.17 19.64 21.25
C ASP A 42 26.36 18.82 21.78
N ILE A 43 27.43 18.74 20.97
CA ILE A 43 28.68 18.04 21.32
C ILE A 43 29.88 18.98 21.24
N THR A 44 30.94 18.69 21.98
CA THR A 44 32.11 19.56 21.95
C THR A 44 32.87 19.42 20.63
N LEU A 45 33.48 20.51 20.18
CA LEU A 45 34.31 20.53 18.97
C LEU A 45 35.45 19.52 19.04
N GLN A 46 36.09 19.36 20.21
CA GLN A 46 37.14 18.35 20.39
C GLN A 46 36.62 16.92 20.20
N THR A 47 35.36 16.67 20.58
CA THR A 47 34.73 15.36 20.40
C THR A 47 34.54 15.03 18.92
N VAL A 48 34.09 15.99 18.11
CA VAL A 48 33.93 15.81 16.65
C VAL A 48 35.29 15.50 16.00
N TYR A 49 36.34 16.25 16.34
CA TYR A 49 37.69 15.97 15.83
C TYR A 49 38.19 14.58 16.22
N LYS A 50 37.98 14.17 17.48
CA LYS A 50 38.34 12.83 17.97
C LYS A 50 37.60 11.74 17.19
N TRP A 51 36.30 11.90 16.97
CA TRP A 51 35.50 10.94 16.21
C TRP A 51 35.96 10.85 14.75
N LYS A 52 36.20 11.98 14.07
CA LYS A 52 36.75 11.97 12.70
C LYS A 52 38.04 11.18 12.62
N LYS A 53 38.96 11.39 13.57
CA LYS A 53 40.25 10.68 13.59
C LYS A 53 40.08 9.17 13.79
N ILE A 54 39.22 8.74 14.72
CA ILE A 54 39.04 7.32 15.06
C ILE A 54 38.28 6.57 13.96
N TYR A 55 37.24 7.20 13.41
CA TYR A 55 36.23 6.54 12.60
C TYR A 55 36.37 6.75 11.09
N ALA A 56 37.31 7.59 10.64
CA ALA A 56 37.55 7.85 9.21
C ALA A 56 37.65 6.57 8.37
N LYS A 57 38.39 5.57 8.86
CA LYS A 57 38.59 4.28 8.16
C LYS A 57 37.33 3.40 8.08
N HIS A 58 36.36 3.62 8.96
CA HIS A 58 35.11 2.87 9.03
C HIS A 58 33.97 3.57 8.30
N LEU A 59 34.14 4.85 7.99
CA LEU A 59 33.10 5.69 7.40
C LEU A 59 32.71 5.22 5.99
N GLU A 60 33.69 4.80 5.19
CA GLU A 60 33.44 4.27 3.84
C GLU A 60 32.60 2.98 3.88
N ASN A 61 32.96 2.03 4.74
CA ASN A 61 32.19 0.81 4.92
C ASN A 61 30.79 1.10 5.47
N TYR A 62 30.67 2.04 6.41
CA TYR A 62 29.38 2.46 6.97
C TYR A 62 28.48 3.11 5.90
N LYS A 63 29.05 3.97 5.05
CA LYS A 63 28.36 4.57 3.90
C LYS A 63 27.85 3.47 2.96
N LYS A 64 28.72 2.53 2.56
CA LYS A 64 28.35 1.40 1.70
C LYS A 64 27.20 0.58 2.30
N LEU A 65 27.27 0.24 3.59
CA LEU A 65 26.21 -0.48 4.29
C LEU A 65 24.87 0.28 4.30
N LYS A 66 24.89 1.61 4.48
CA LYS A 66 23.68 2.45 4.40
C LYS A 66 23.10 2.47 3.00
N GLU A 67 23.92 2.61 1.97
CA GLU A 67 23.46 2.58 0.59
C GLU A 67 22.89 1.21 0.20
N GLU A 68 23.56 0.12 0.58
CA GLU A 68 23.04 -1.24 0.40
C GLU A 68 21.69 -1.45 1.10
N ALA A 69 21.53 -0.90 2.32
CA ALA A 69 20.26 -0.96 3.04
C ALA A 69 19.16 -0.13 2.37
N LYS A 70 19.48 1.08 1.86
CA LYS A 70 18.55 1.91 1.09
C LYS A 70 18.09 1.18 -0.18
N ILE A 71 19.02 0.59 -0.93
CA ILE A 71 18.72 -0.18 -2.15
C ILE A 71 17.81 -1.36 -1.81
N LYS A 72 18.16 -2.17 -0.79
CA LYS A 72 17.33 -3.30 -0.37
C LYS A 72 15.92 -2.89 0.05
N ASN A 73 15.77 -1.77 0.74
CA ASN A 73 14.46 -1.25 1.11
C ASN A 73 13.66 -0.80 -0.12
N ALA A 74 14.30 -0.10 -1.06
CA ALA A 74 13.66 0.32 -2.32
C ALA A 74 13.27 -0.88 -3.20
N ASP A 75 14.12 -1.91 -3.28
CA ASP A 75 13.81 -3.16 -4.00
C ASP A 75 12.62 -3.88 -3.38
N LYS A 76 12.56 -3.92 -2.03
CA LYS A 76 11.44 -4.49 -1.30
C LYS A 76 10.14 -3.71 -1.56
N GLU A 77 10.17 -2.39 -1.45
CA GLU A 77 9.01 -1.53 -1.73
C GLU A 77 8.51 -1.70 -3.17
N ASN A 78 9.42 -1.77 -4.15
CA ASN A 78 9.05 -2.04 -5.54
C ASN A 78 8.41 -3.43 -5.72
N LYS A 79 8.93 -4.45 -5.03
CA LYS A 79 8.36 -5.79 -5.04
C LYS A 79 6.96 -5.82 -4.42
N ASP A 80 6.78 -5.21 -3.25
CA ASP A 80 5.50 -5.12 -2.55
C ASP A 80 4.46 -4.39 -3.44
N LEU A 81 4.83 -3.29 -4.10
CA LEU A 81 3.99 -2.57 -5.07
C LEU A 81 3.61 -3.43 -6.29
N GLN A 82 4.52 -4.27 -6.77
CA GLN A 82 4.25 -5.17 -7.88
C GLN A 82 3.30 -6.29 -7.47
N GLU A 83 3.48 -6.89 -6.30
CA GLU A 83 2.59 -7.90 -5.73
C GLU A 83 1.18 -7.34 -5.52
N GLU A 84 1.06 -6.12 -4.99
CA GLU A 84 -0.24 -5.44 -4.82
C GLU A 84 -0.95 -5.23 -6.16
N LYS A 85 -0.23 -4.78 -7.20
CA LYS A 85 -0.80 -4.63 -8.55
C LYS A 85 -1.30 -5.96 -9.12
N ILE A 86 -0.53 -7.03 -8.95
CA ILE A 86 -0.91 -8.38 -9.39
C ILE A 86 -2.18 -8.83 -8.64
N HIS A 87 -2.22 -8.63 -7.32
CA HIS A 87 -3.36 -8.96 -6.49
C HIS A 87 -4.63 -8.19 -6.90
N ASN A 88 -4.52 -6.88 -7.11
CA ASN A 88 -5.63 -6.03 -7.54
C ASN A 88 -6.17 -6.45 -8.91
N ALA A 89 -5.29 -6.79 -9.84
CA ALA A 89 -5.68 -7.31 -11.16
C ALA A 89 -6.42 -8.67 -11.03
N ALA A 90 -5.98 -9.55 -10.13
CA ALA A 90 -6.66 -10.82 -9.86
C ALA A 90 -8.05 -10.61 -9.25
N CYS A 91 -8.18 -9.71 -8.28
CA CYS A 91 -9.46 -9.32 -7.69
C CYS A 91 -10.41 -8.74 -8.74
N GLY A 92 -9.92 -7.85 -9.60
CA GLY A 92 -10.71 -7.24 -10.68
C GLY A 92 -11.24 -8.28 -11.68
N LYS A 93 -10.43 -9.28 -12.04
CA LYS A 93 -10.87 -10.41 -12.88
C LYS A 93 -11.99 -11.21 -12.23
N ARG A 94 -11.87 -11.54 -10.94
CA ARG A 94 -12.92 -12.26 -10.20
C ARG A 94 -14.20 -11.44 -10.10
N LEU A 95 -14.09 -10.13 -9.86
CA LEU A 95 -15.23 -9.21 -9.83
C LEU A 95 -15.98 -9.22 -11.17
N LYS A 96 -15.25 -9.16 -12.29
CA LYS A 96 -15.82 -9.26 -13.64
C LYS A 96 -16.56 -10.59 -13.85
N LEU A 97 -15.94 -11.71 -13.46
CA LEU A 97 -16.55 -13.04 -13.58
C LEU A 97 -17.86 -13.14 -12.79
N LEU A 98 -17.86 -12.68 -11.54
CA LEU A 98 -19.04 -12.66 -10.67
C LEU A 98 -20.16 -11.82 -11.28
N ARG A 99 -19.86 -10.60 -11.72
CA ARG A 99 -20.84 -9.73 -12.38
C ARG A 99 -21.45 -10.41 -13.59
N THR A 100 -20.63 -11.00 -14.46
CA THR A 100 -21.13 -11.69 -15.66
C THR A 100 -21.96 -12.92 -15.33
N SER A 101 -21.62 -13.66 -14.26
CA SER A 101 -22.41 -14.81 -13.81
C SER A 101 -23.80 -14.41 -13.29
N LEU A 102 -23.94 -13.17 -12.82
CA LEU A 102 -25.21 -12.57 -12.42
C LEU A 102 -25.96 -11.90 -13.58
N ASN A 103 -25.46 -11.98 -14.81
CA ASN A 103 -25.98 -11.27 -15.98
C ASN A 103 -26.13 -9.75 -15.80
N LEU A 104 -25.25 -9.15 -14.99
CA LEU A 104 -25.26 -7.71 -14.72
C LEU A 104 -24.33 -6.98 -15.68
N SER A 105 -24.76 -5.82 -16.15
CA SER A 105 -23.92 -4.86 -16.87
C SER A 105 -23.09 -4.00 -15.89
N GLN A 106 -22.03 -3.33 -16.38
CA GLN A 106 -21.14 -2.53 -15.52
C GLN A 106 -21.86 -1.31 -14.91
N ASP A 107 -22.77 -0.71 -15.65
CA ASP A 107 -23.64 0.37 -15.22
C ASP A 107 -24.60 -0.08 -14.10
N ARG A 108 -25.25 -1.24 -14.26
CA ARG A 108 -26.17 -1.73 -13.25
C ARG A 108 -25.49 -1.99 -11.92
N ILE A 109 -24.38 -2.73 -11.93
CA ILE A 109 -23.71 -3.05 -10.67
C ILE A 109 -23.12 -1.79 -10.02
N ALA A 110 -22.70 -0.80 -10.81
CA ALA A 110 -22.29 0.49 -10.28
C ALA A 110 -23.45 1.21 -9.58
N GLU A 111 -24.65 1.19 -10.15
CA GLU A 111 -25.88 1.72 -9.51
C GLU A 111 -26.21 0.97 -8.20
N ILE A 112 -26.17 -0.37 -8.20
CA ILE A 112 -26.39 -1.20 -6.99
C ILE A 112 -25.39 -0.83 -5.89
N LEU A 113 -24.13 -0.60 -6.27
CA LEU A 113 -23.07 -0.21 -5.35
C LEU A 113 -23.11 1.28 -4.98
N GLY A 114 -23.90 2.10 -5.67
CA GLY A 114 -23.96 3.55 -5.51
C GLY A 114 -22.65 4.25 -5.87
N ILE A 115 -21.98 3.80 -6.93
CA ILE A 115 -20.73 4.37 -7.45
C ILE A 115 -20.87 4.69 -8.93
N THR A 116 -19.92 5.44 -9.48
CA THR A 116 -19.90 5.71 -10.93
C THR A 116 -19.42 4.48 -11.71
N VAL A 117 -19.90 4.34 -12.94
CA VAL A 117 -19.48 3.27 -13.87
C VAL A 117 -17.97 3.29 -14.09
N ALA A 118 -17.37 4.48 -14.17
CA ALA A 118 -15.92 4.64 -14.32
C ALA A 118 -15.13 4.07 -13.13
N ILE A 119 -15.60 4.27 -11.89
CA ILE A 119 -14.97 3.69 -10.70
C ILE A 119 -15.06 2.17 -10.77
N TYR A 120 -16.24 1.62 -11.07
CA TYR A 120 -16.43 0.18 -11.18
C TYR A 120 -15.56 -0.45 -12.29
N MET A 121 -15.47 0.19 -13.46
CA MET A 121 -14.60 -0.26 -14.56
C MET A 121 -13.13 -0.30 -14.14
N ARG A 122 -12.65 0.69 -13.38
CA ARG A 122 -11.28 0.69 -12.86
C ARG A 122 -11.03 -0.45 -11.86
N MET A 123 -12.02 -0.80 -11.05
CA MET A 123 -11.94 -1.95 -10.14
C MET A 123 -11.80 -3.26 -10.93
N GLU A 124 -12.61 -3.49 -11.97
CA GLU A 124 -12.47 -4.69 -12.82
C GLU A 124 -11.12 -4.78 -13.52
N LYS A 125 -10.52 -3.63 -13.87
CA LYS A 125 -9.17 -3.56 -14.46
C LYS A 125 -8.04 -3.71 -13.44
N GLY A 126 -8.33 -3.70 -12.14
CA GLY A 126 -7.32 -3.74 -11.06
C GLY A 126 -6.59 -2.41 -10.85
N TYR A 127 -7.08 -1.30 -11.42
CA TYR A 127 -6.51 0.04 -11.23
C TYR A 127 -6.97 0.73 -9.94
N THR A 128 -7.98 0.16 -9.28
CA THR A 128 -8.51 0.66 -8.02
C THR A 128 -8.72 -0.53 -7.08
N VAL A 129 -8.17 -0.43 -5.87
CA VAL A 129 -8.33 -1.43 -4.80
C VAL A 129 -9.80 -1.51 -4.39
N LEU A 130 -10.31 -2.71 -4.17
CA LEU A 130 -11.61 -2.91 -3.54
C LEU A 130 -11.52 -2.57 -2.05
N ASN A 131 -12.10 -1.46 -1.65
CA ASN A 131 -12.18 -1.11 -0.24
C ASN A 131 -13.23 -1.98 0.50
N SER A 132 -13.12 -2.01 1.82
CA SER A 132 -13.99 -2.79 2.70
C SER A 132 -15.48 -2.42 2.56
N TYR A 133 -15.79 -1.15 2.28
CA TYR A 133 -17.16 -0.68 2.09
C TYR A 133 -17.82 -1.32 0.85
N ILE A 134 -17.13 -1.34 -0.29
CA ILE A 134 -17.60 -1.98 -1.53
C ILE A 134 -17.74 -3.49 -1.34
N ILE A 135 -16.76 -4.14 -0.71
CA ILE A 135 -16.82 -5.57 -0.41
C ILE A 135 -18.05 -5.91 0.45
N THR A 136 -18.34 -5.08 1.45
CA THR A 136 -19.52 -5.25 2.31
C THR A 136 -20.82 -5.11 1.52
N LYS A 137 -20.90 -4.17 0.57
CA LYS A 137 -22.07 -4.03 -0.31
C LYS A 137 -22.24 -5.23 -1.23
N LEU A 138 -21.18 -5.71 -1.85
CA LEU A 138 -21.20 -6.91 -2.70
C LEU A 138 -21.72 -8.13 -1.93
N TYR A 139 -21.28 -8.29 -0.69
CA TYR A 139 -21.80 -9.34 0.19
C TYR A 139 -23.29 -9.14 0.50
N LYS A 140 -23.69 -7.96 0.99
CA LYS A 140 -25.08 -7.72 1.45
C LYS A 140 -26.11 -7.77 0.33
N PHE A 141 -25.79 -7.24 -0.85
CA PHE A 141 -26.76 -7.10 -1.95
C PHE A 141 -26.71 -8.26 -2.93
N LEU A 142 -25.55 -8.88 -3.13
CA LEU A 142 -25.34 -9.90 -4.16
C LEU A 142 -24.90 -11.26 -3.58
N GLY A 143 -24.71 -11.37 -2.26
CA GLY A 143 -24.30 -12.62 -1.61
C GLY A 143 -22.89 -13.08 -1.98
N ILE A 144 -22.08 -12.21 -2.59
CA ILE A 144 -20.72 -12.52 -3.04
C ILE A 144 -19.83 -12.79 -1.83
N ASN A 145 -19.06 -13.88 -1.90
CA ASN A 145 -18.12 -14.25 -0.85
C ASN A 145 -16.90 -13.30 -0.84
N PRO A 146 -16.66 -12.54 0.25
CA PRO A 146 -15.47 -11.70 0.38
C PRO A 146 -14.16 -12.49 0.29
N VAL A 147 -14.13 -13.70 0.84
CA VAL A 147 -12.93 -14.55 0.85
C VAL A 147 -12.54 -14.92 -0.57
N TYR A 148 -13.48 -15.41 -1.38
CA TYR A 148 -13.27 -15.72 -2.79
C TYR A 148 -12.83 -14.48 -3.58
N LEU A 149 -13.44 -13.31 -3.32
CA LEU A 149 -13.11 -12.09 -4.04
C LEU A 149 -11.64 -11.66 -3.84
N ILE A 150 -11.13 -11.80 -2.61
CA ILE A 150 -9.77 -11.40 -2.23
C ILE A 150 -8.74 -12.49 -2.58
N THR A 151 -9.02 -13.73 -2.22
CA THR A 151 -8.03 -14.83 -2.29
C THR A 151 -8.21 -15.72 -3.52
N GLY A 152 -9.44 -15.83 -4.04
CA GLY A 152 -9.82 -16.82 -5.05
C GLY A 152 -10.19 -18.18 -4.45
N GLU A 153 -10.21 -18.33 -3.13
CA GLU A 153 -10.49 -19.58 -2.45
C GLU A 153 -11.95 -19.69 -2.01
N GLY A 154 -12.47 -20.94 -2.02
CA GLY A 154 -13.81 -21.26 -1.58
C GLY A 154 -14.91 -20.92 -2.60
N ASP A 155 -16.16 -20.96 -2.13
CA ASP A 155 -17.33 -20.69 -2.98
C ASP A 155 -17.43 -19.21 -3.36
N SER A 156 -17.82 -18.93 -4.60
CA SER A 156 -18.01 -17.57 -5.13
C SER A 156 -19.16 -16.80 -4.48
N PHE A 157 -20.19 -17.51 -4.04
CA PHE A 157 -21.36 -16.97 -3.36
C PHE A 157 -21.58 -17.69 -2.02
N LEU A 158 -21.76 -16.93 -0.94
CA LEU A 158 -22.12 -17.48 0.37
C LEU A 158 -23.62 -17.72 0.49
N ILE A 159 -24.42 -16.95 -0.25
CA ILE A 159 -25.87 -17.11 -0.30
C ILE A 159 -26.20 -17.89 -1.57
N LYS A 160 -26.54 -19.17 -1.42
CA LYS A 160 -27.02 -20.03 -2.51
C LYS A 160 -28.56 -20.04 -2.55
N ASP A 161 -29.17 -18.87 -2.43
CA ASP A 161 -30.62 -18.71 -2.45
C ASP A 161 -31.09 -18.54 -3.91
N PRO A 162 -31.78 -19.54 -4.51
CA PRO A 162 -32.28 -19.44 -5.88
C PRO A 162 -33.20 -18.24 -6.10
N ASP A 163 -33.91 -17.80 -5.06
CA ASP A 163 -34.87 -16.70 -5.16
C ASP A 163 -34.16 -15.35 -5.17
N LEU A 164 -32.98 -15.22 -4.55
CA LEU A 164 -32.11 -14.05 -4.69
C LEU A 164 -31.67 -13.88 -6.15
N PHE A 165 -31.19 -14.95 -6.80
CA PHE A 165 -30.77 -14.88 -8.21
C PHE A 165 -31.94 -14.54 -9.14
N LYS A 166 -33.13 -15.14 -8.93
CA LYS A 166 -34.34 -14.79 -9.69
C LYS A 166 -34.73 -13.32 -9.50
N LYS A 167 -34.64 -12.81 -8.27
CA LYS A 167 -34.93 -11.41 -7.96
C LYS A 167 -33.96 -10.47 -8.68
N ILE A 168 -32.65 -10.73 -8.59
CA ILE A 168 -31.61 -9.95 -9.28
C ILE A 168 -31.87 -9.92 -10.79
N ASN A 169 -32.12 -11.08 -11.39
CA ASN A 169 -32.40 -11.19 -12.83
C ASN A 169 -33.68 -10.45 -13.24
N THR A 170 -34.75 -10.52 -12.42
CA THR A 170 -36.00 -9.79 -12.68
C THR A 170 -35.78 -8.28 -12.63
N GLU A 171 -35.04 -7.80 -11.64
CA GLU A 171 -34.71 -6.38 -11.51
C GLU A 171 -33.80 -5.89 -12.63
N GLN A 172 -32.88 -6.74 -13.12
CA GLN A 172 -32.06 -6.43 -14.28
C GLN A 172 -32.91 -6.24 -15.54
N LYS A 173 -33.86 -7.13 -15.82
CA LYS A 173 -34.76 -7.00 -16.98
C LYS A 173 -35.57 -5.71 -16.93
N LYS A 174 -36.11 -5.35 -15.75
CA LYS A 174 -36.83 -4.08 -15.55
C LYS A 174 -35.94 -2.85 -15.78
N TYR A 175 -34.67 -2.94 -15.40
CA TYR A 175 -33.69 -1.87 -15.61
C TYR A 175 -33.39 -1.68 -17.10
N SER A 176 -33.05 -2.76 -17.81
CA SER A 176 -32.79 -2.73 -19.26
C SER A 176 -33.99 -2.17 -20.04
N ASN A 177 -35.21 -2.61 -19.71
CA ASN A 177 -36.41 -2.10 -20.38
C ASN A 177 -36.59 -0.58 -20.19
N ARG A 178 -36.34 -0.06 -18.98
CA ARG A 178 -36.44 1.38 -18.67
C ARG A 178 -35.40 2.22 -19.40
N ASN A 179 -34.16 1.74 -19.52
CA ASN A 179 -33.13 2.50 -20.23
C ASN A 179 -33.39 2.54 -21.73
N ASN A 180 -33.84 1.43 -22.33
CA ASN A 180 -34.24 1.41 -23.74
C ASN A 180 -35.40 2.37 -24.03
N THR A 181 -36.31 2.61 -23.07
CA THR A 181 -37.42 3.57 -23.28
C THR A 181 -36.91 5.01 -23.27
N LYS A 182 -35.95 5.34 -22.41
CA LYS A 182 -35.35 6.68 -22.33
C LYS A 182 -34.53 7.05 -23.56
N GLU A 183 -33.73 6.10 -24.07
CA GLU A 183 -32.95 6.31 -25.31
C GLU A 183 -33.86 6.60 -26.51
N ASN A 184 -35.00 5.90 -26.62
CA ASN A 184 -35.97 6.14 -27.70
C ASN A 184 -36.72 7.48 -27.57
N GLU A 185 -36.86 8.03 -26.37
CA GLU A 185 -37.54 9.33 -26.13
C GLU A 185 -36.59 10.51 -26.34
N GLU A 186 -35.29 10.34 -26.12
CA GLU A 186 -34.26 11.38 -26.36
C GLU A 186 -33.95 11.56 -27.86
N ASP A 187 -34.16 10.53 -28.70
CA ASP A 187 -34.01 10.59 -30.16
C ASP A 187 -35.21 11.23 -30.91
N LEU A 188 -36.26 11.62 -30.18
CA LEU A 188 -37.51 12.19 -30.72
C LEU A 188 -37.58 13.74 -30.66
N PHE A 189 -36.49 14.41 -30.27
CA PHE A 189 -36.41 15.88 -30.14
C PHE A 189 -35.29 16.50 -30.99
#